data_AF-A0A6G4AQ33-F1
#
_entry.id   AF-A0A6G4AQ33-F1
#
_cell.length_a   1.000
_cell.length_b   1.000
_cell.length_c   1.000
_cell.angle_alpha   90.00
_cell.angle_beta   90.00
_cell.angle_gamma   90.00
#
_symmetry.space_group_name_H-M   'P 1'
#
loop_
_entity.id
_entity.type
_entity.pdbx_description
1 polymer ?
#
loop_
_entity_poly.entity_id
_entity_poly.type
_entity_poly.pdbx_seq_one_letter_code
_entity_poly.pdbx_strand_id
1 'polypeptide(L)'
;MATRGGKGAYRIVDDLDIDALRRDPKPLVGFSDITHLHLALWARCGLASLHGPFANWSDEWSGPASAEALRRALMTTDPVLIHRHTSQASAAVTVEGTATGVLVGGNLDAIRTEAGAGLPSLEGTILFLEHQRGTGLGEVDRALTQLTRTEALEGVRCRTWPVPRLRPGCR
;
A
#
# COMPACT_ATOMS: atom_id res chain seq x y z
N MET A 1 -8.93 -7.50 12.73
CA MET A 1 -9.41 -7.17 11.37
C MET A 1 -10.39 -6.01 11.47
N ALA A 2 -10.33 -5.04 10.56
CA ALA A 2 -11.32 -3.97 10.46
C ALA A 2 -12.64 -4.50 9.87
N THR A 3 -13.77 -3.93 10.30
CA THR A 3 -15.11 -4.32 9.84
C THR A 3 -15.55 -3.52 8.61
N ARG A 4 -15.01 -2.31 8.43
CA ARG A 4 -15.24 -1.42 7.28
C ARG A 4 -14.18 -0.32 7.22
N GLY A 5 -14.13 0.37 6.09
CA GLY A 5 -13.48 1.68 5.96
C GLY A 5 -14.44 2.81 6.34
N GLY A 6 -14.09 4.05 5.98
CA GLY A 6 -14.90 5.21 6.28
C GLY A 6 -14.13 6.52 6.15
N LYS A 7 -14.36 7.42 7.12
CA LYS A 7 -13.65 8.70 7.26
C LYS A 7 -13.51 9.02 8.74
N GLY A 8 -12.53 8.41 9.39
CA GLY A 8 -12.30 8.69 10.81
C GLY A 8 -11.10 8.01 11.44
N ALA A 9 -10.44 7.07 10.77
CA ALA A 9 -9.24 6.44 11.30
C ALA A 9 -8.14 7.45 11.63
N TYR A 10 -8.00 8.51 10.83
CA TYR A 10 -7.08 9.64 11.10
C TYR A 10 -7.39 10.40 12.40
N ARG A 11 -8.60 10.29 12.97
CA ARG A 11 -8.94 10.97 14.24
C ARG A 11 -8.47 10.20 15.47
N ILE A 12 -8.13 8.93 15.33
CA ILE A 12 -7.74 8.05 16.44
C ILE A 12 -6.28 7.59 16.32
N VAL A 13 -5.59 7.98 15.25
CA VAL A 13 -4.25 7.48 14.93
C VAL A 13 -3.22 7.88 15.98
N ASP A 14 -3.37 9.06 16.57
CA ASP A 14 -2.47 9.57 17.60
C ASP A 14 -2.69 8.91 18.97
N ASP A 15 -3.93 8.47 19.24
CA ASP A 15 -4.35 7.84 20.50
C ASP A 15 -3.96 6.36 20.62
N LEU A 16 -3.28 5.79 19.63
CA LEU A 16 -2.81 4.41 19.67
C LEU A 16 -1.81 4.19 20.81
N ASP A 17 -2.09 3.21 21.69
CA ASP A 17 -1.15 2.74 22.72
C ASP A 17 -0.02 1.91 22.08
N ILE A 18 1.06 2.60 21.74
CA ILE A 18 2.22 2.02 21.06
C ILE A 18 2.94 1.00 21.95
N ASP A 19 2.94 1.18 23.27
CA ASP A 19 3.62 0.26 24.18
C ASP A 19 2.83 -1.04 24.31
N ALA A 20 1.49 -0.98 24.34
CA ALA A 20 0.67 -2.18 24.21
C ALA A 20 0.91 -2.91 22.87
N LEU A 21 0.94 -2.17 21.75
CA LEU A 21 1.18 -2.75 20.43
C LEU A 21 2.56 -3.41 20.30
N ARG A 22 3.61 -2.86 20.92
CA ARG A 22 4.95 -3.46 20.95
C ARG A 22 5.03 -4.69 21.85
N ARG A 23 4.30 -4.70 22.97
CA ARG A 23 4.28 -5.83 23.91
C ARG A 23 3.57 -7.07 23.34
N ASP A 24 2.52 -6.87 22.56
CA ASP A 24 1.69 -7.94 22.00
C ASP A 24 1.34 -7.64 20.52
N PRO A 25 2.33 -7.78 19.61
CA PRO A 25 2.15 -7.40 18.21
C PRO A 25 1.17 -8.33 17.50
N LYS A 26 0.11 -7.74 16.93
CA LYS A 26 -0.94 -8.45 16.18
C LYS A 26 -1.14 -7.78 14.82
N PRO A 27 -1.27 -8.54 13.72
CA PRO A 27 -1.45 -7.96 12.41
C PRO A 27 -2.79 -7.21 12.32
N LEU A 28 -2.75 -5.97 11.84
CA LEU A 28 -3.93 -5.23 11.40
C LEU A 28 -4.27 -5.64 9.97
N VAL A 29 -5.55 -5.88 9.71
CA VAL A 29 -6.08 -6.18 8.36
C VAL A 29 -7.19 -5.22 8.02
N GLY A 30 -7.12 -4.58 6.85
CA GLY A 30 -8.16 -3.71 6.29
C GLY A 30 -7.62 -2.89 5.12
N PHE A 31 -8.47 -2.15 4.42
CA PHE A 31 -8.08 -1.26 3.32
C PHE A 31 -8.78 0.11 3.42
N SER A 32 -8.63 0.97 2.41
CA SER A 32 -9.28 2.29 2.38
C SER A 32 -8.82 3.17 3.57
N ASP A 33 -9.74 3.74 4.35
CA ASP A 33 -9.48 4.60 5.54
C ASP A 33 -8.53 3.96 6.57
N ILE A 34 -8.47 2.62 6.63
CA ILE A 34 -7.56 1.90 7.53
C ILE A 34 -6.08 2.14 7.18
N THR A 35 -5.78 2.68 6.00
CA THR A 35 -4.43 3.09 5.59
C THR A 35 -3.77 4.04 6.60
N HIS A 36 -4.53 4.93 7.26
CA HIS A 36 -4.00 5.78 8.32
C HIS A 36 -3.33 4.97 9.45
N LEU A 37 -4.00 3.91 9.89
CA LEU A 37 -3.48 3.02 10.93
C LEU A 37 -2.32 2.19 10.40
N HIS A 38 -2.38 1.70 9.15
CA HIS A 38 -1.25 0.97 8.55
C HIS A 38 0.04 1.81 8.55
N LEU A 39 -0.05 3.08 8.14
CA LEU A 39 1.08 3.99 8.13
C LEU A 39 1.62 4.26 9.54
N ALA A 40 0.73 4.51 10.50
CA ALA A 40 1.14 4.79 11.88
C ALA A 40 1.75 3.57 12.60
N LEU A 41 1.20 2.38 12.40
CA LEU A 41 1.75 1.14 12.95
C LEU A 41 3.14 0.84 12.37
N TRP A 42 3.31 1.02 11.06
CA TRP A 42 4.61 0.93 10.43
C TRP A 42 5.59 1.96 11.02
N ALA A 43 5.20 3.23 11.06
CA ALA A 43 6.06 4.33 11.51
C ALA A 43 6.48 4.23 12.99
N ARG A 44 5.53 3.89 13.86
CA ARG A 44 5.69 4.03 15.32
C ARG A 44 6.19 2.75 15.98
N CYS A 45 5.90 1.57 15.42
CA CYS A 45 6.32 0.30 16.01
C CYS A 45 6.91 -0.71 15.02
N GLY A 46 7.08 -0.36 13.73
CA GLY A 46 7.60 -1.29 12.73
C GLY A 46 6.71 -2.51 12.50
N LEU A 47 5.44 -2.41 12.88
CA LEU A 47 4.51 -3.54 12.85
C LEU A 47 3.99 -3.73 11.42
N ALA A 48 4.26 -4.90 10.85
CA ALA A 48 3.71 -5.29 9.56
C ALA A 48 2.19 -5.47 9.65
N SER A 49 1.49 -4.93 8.66
CA SER A 49 0.05 -5.03 8.50
C SER A 49 -0.31 -5.50 7.10
N LEU A 50 -1.58 -5.87 6.90
CA LEU A 50 -2.08 -6.36 5.63
C LEU A 50 -3.16 -5.43 5.10
N HIS A 51 -2.87 -4.84 3.94
CA HIS A 51 -3.89 -4.19 3.12
C HIS A 51 -4.74 -5.28 2.47
N GLY A 52 -5.91 -5.55 3.05
CA GLY A 52 -6.70 -6.75 2.72
C GLY A 52 -8.18 -6.60 3.09
N PRO A 53 -9.01 -7.60 2.76
CA PRO A 53 -10.47 -7.48 2.86
C PRO A 53 -10.94 -7.23 4.29
N PHE A 54 -12.08 -6.56 4.42
CA PHE A 54 -12.74 -6.38 5.71
C PHE A 54 -13.31 -7.71 6.22
N ALA A 55 -13.66 -7.75 7.50
CA ALA A 55 -14.46 -8.84 8.08
C ALA A 55 -15.93 -8.79 7.62
N ASN A 56 -16.16 -8.56 6.32
CA ASN A 56 -17.45 -8.53 5.67
C ASN A 56 -17.38 -9.31 4.35
N TRP A 57 -17.89 -10.54 4.35
CA TRP A 57 -17.73 -11.50 3.27
C TRP A 57 -18.79 -11.38 2.17
N SER A 58 -19.69 -10.41 2.26
CA SER A 58 -20.83 -10.27 1.35
C SER A 58 -20.61 -9.26 0.22
N ASP A 59 -19.47 -8.57 0.19
CA ASP A 59 -19.16 -7.63 -0.89
C ASP A 59 -18.35 -8.30 -2.02
N GLU A 60 -18.48 -7.74 -3.22
CA GLU A 60 -17.82 -8.22 -4.46
C GLU A 60 -16.28 -8.27 -4.34
N TRP A 61 -15.69 -7.58 -3.36
CA TRP A 61 -14.25 -7.36 -3.19
C TRP A 61 -13.62 -8.30 -2.17
N SER A 62 -14.43 -8.84 -1.26
CA SER A 62 -14.03 -9.70 -0.13
C SER A 62 -14.49 -11.15 -0.32
N GLY A 63 -14.69 -11.57 -1.56
CA GLY A 63 -15.11 -12.93 -1.90
C GLY A 63 -14.09 -14.02 -1.52
N PRO A 64 -14.41 -15.31 -1.75
CA PRO A 64 -13.60 -16.45 -1.31
C PRO A 64 -12.13 -16.42 -1.76
N ALA A 65 -11.83 -15.88 -2.95
CA ALA A 65 -10.46 -15.76 -3.42
C ALA A 65 -9.63 -14.76 -2.58
N SER A 66 -10.22 -13.62 -2.22
CA SER A 66 -9.61 -12.63 -1.31
C SER A 66 -9.45 -13.21 0.10
N ALA A 67 -10.44 -13.99 0.57
CA ALA A 67 -10.38 -14.72 1.83
C ALA A 67 -9.17 -15.65 1.91
N GLU A 68 -8.99 -16.46 0.87
CA GLU A 68 -7.93 -17.44 0.80
C GLU A 68 -6.56 -16.78 0.63
N ALA A 69 -6.47 -15.69 -0.15
CA ALA A 69 -5.25 -14.91 -0.26
C ALA A 69 -4.83 -14.33 1.10
N LEU A 70 -5.77 -13.74 1.85
CA LEU A 70 -5.52 -13.24 3.21
C LEU A 70 -5.12 -14.37 4.16
N ARG A 71 -5.83 -15.50 4.13
CA ARG A 71 -5.53 -16.66 4.96
C ARG A 71 -4.11 -17.16 4.72
N ARG A 72 -3.68 -17.28 3.46
CA ARG A 72 -2.30 -17.67 3.13
C ARG A 72 -1.29 -16.66 3.67
N ALA A 73 -1.53 -15.36 3.45
CA ALA A 73 -0.64 -14.31 3.94
C ALA A 73 -0.51 -14.28 5.48
N LEU A 74 -1.54 -14.71 6.21
CA LEU A 74 -1.54 -14.73 7.68
C LEU A 74 -1.03 -16.04 8.29
N MET A 75 -1.23 -17.17 7.59
CA MET A 75 -1.10 -18.51 8.18
C MET A 75 0.05 -19.32 7.58
N THR A 76 0.80 -18.76 6.62
CA THR A 76 1.98 -19.41 6.05
C THR A 76 3.14 -18.41 5.95
N THR A 77 4.36 -18.94 5.76
CA THR A 77 5.57 -18.15 5.49
C THR A 77 5.98 -18.21 4.02
N ASP A 78 5.17 -18.85 3.18
CA ASP A 78 5.45 -18.99 1.75
C ASP A 78 5.34 -17.62 1.05
N PRO A 79 6.14 -17.37 0.00
CA PRO A 79 6.02 -16.14 -0.76
C PRO A 79 4.62 -15.96 -1.34
N VAL A 80 4.00 -14.81 -1.07
CA VAL A 80 2.75 -14.41 -1.72
C VAL A 80 3.08 -13.71 -3.04
N LEU A 81 2.72 -14.34 -4.16
CA LEU A 81 2.90 -13.77 -5.49
C LEU A 81 1.61 -13.10 -5.96
N ILE A 82 1.71 -11.81 -6.30
CA ILE A 82 0.62 -11.04 -6.90
C ILE A 82 0.93 -10.84 -8.37
N HIS A 83 0.05 -11.34 -9.23
CA HIS A 83 0.16 -11.15 -10.67
C HIS A 83 -0.76 -10.03 -11.12
N ARG A 84 -0.28 -9.22 -12.06
CA ARG A 84 -1.16 -8.26 -12.75
C ARG A 84 -2.30 -9.00 -13.43
N HIS A 85 -3.52 -8.47 -13.32
CA HIS A 85 -4.65 -8.97 -14.08
C HIS A 85 -4.57 -8.42 -15.51
N THR A 86 -4.10 -9.23 -16.45
CA THR A 86 -3.85 -8.81 -17.84
C THR A 86 -5.11 -8.43 -18.62
N SER A 87 -6.29 -8.85 -18.15
CA SER A 87 -7.59 -8.48 -18.72
C SER A 87 -8.11 -7.13 -18.23
N GLN A 88 -7.53 -6.57 -17.17
CA GLN A 88 -7.89 -5.25 -16.66
C GLN A 88 -7.15 -4.18 -17.46
N ALA A 89 -7.83 -3.07 -17.75
CA ALA A 89 -7.21 -1.94 -18.42
C ALA A 89 -6.07 -1.37 -17.56
N SER A 90 -4.85 -1.34 -18.11
CA SER A 90 -3.68 -0.70 -17.49
C SER A 90 -3.29 0.55 -18.29
N ALA A 91 -2.85 1.60 -17.60
CA ALA A 91 -2.33 2.79 -18.26
C ALA A 91 -0.90 2.58 -18.80
N ALA A 92 -0.49 3.47 -19.71
CA ALA A 92 0.71 3.39 -20.55
C ALA A 92 2.07 3.51 -19.82
N VAL A 93 2.09 3.77 -18.52
CA VAL A 93 3.35 3.90 -17.76
C VAL A 93 3.67 2.57 -17.09
N THR A 94 4.19 1.63 -17.88
CA THR A 94 4.98 0.53 -17.35
C THR A 94 6.43 0.92 -17.52
N VAL A 95 7.15 1.02 -16.40
CA VAL A 95 8.59 1.23 -16.42
C VAL A 95 9.26 -0.14 -16.30
N GLU A 96 10.07 -0.53 -17.27
CA GLU A 96 10.79 -1.80 -17.23
C GLU A 96 11.85 -1.78 -16.12
N GLY A 97 11.90 -2.83 -15.30
CA GLY A 97 12.90 -2.95 -14.25
C GLY A 97 12.44 -3.81 -13.09
N THR A 98 13.33 -3.99 -12.12
CA THR A 98 13.06 -4.72 -10.88
C THR A 98 13.39 -3.83 -9.70
N ALA A 99 12.44 -3.68 -8.78
CA ALA A 99 12.63 -3.00 -7.51
C ALA A 99 12.41 -3.98 -6.36
N THR A 100 13.21 -3.83 -5.30
CA THR A 100 13.07 -4.57 -4.05
C THR A 100 13.05 -3.58 -2.90
N GLY A 101 12.08 -3.71 -2.00
CA GLY A 101 11.91 -2.83 -0.84
C GLY A 101 10.70 -3.25 -0.04
N VAL A 102 10.50 -2.59 1.11
CA VAL A 102 9.28 -2.77 1.91
C VAL A 102 8.10 -2.19 1.14
N LEU A 103 7.02 -2.97 1.00
CA LEU A 103 5.77 -2.49 0.40
C LEU A 103 5.04 -1.62 1.44
N VAL A 104 4.82 -0.35 1.11
CA VAL A 104 4.09 0.60 1.96
C VAL A 104 3.02 1.29 1.12
N GLY A 105 1.90 1.64 1.73
CA GLY A 105 0.88 2.47 1.10
C GLY A 105 -0.54 1.96 1.32
N GLY A 106 -1.37 2.09 0.29
CA GLY A 106 -2.81 1.86 0.36
C GLY A 106 -3.58 3.00 -0.29
N ASN A 107 -4.57 3.53 0.43
CA ASN A 107 -5.48 4.52 -0.12
C ASN A 107 -4.80 5.87 -0.37
N LEU A 108 -4.91 6.37 -1.60
CA LEU A 108 -4.28 7.64 -2.02
C LEU A 108 -4.78 8.85 -1.20
N ASP A 109 -6.07 8.92 -0.86
CA ASP A 109 -6.59 10.03 -0.08
C ASP A 109 -6.09 10.00 1.36
N ALA A 110 -5.96 8.80 1.95
CA ALA A 110 -5.40 8.64 3.28
C ALA A 110 -3.92 9.06 3.31
N ILE A 111 -3.12 8.59 2.34
CA ILE A 111 -1.70 8.98 2.22
C ILE A 111 -1.56 10.49 2.00
N ARG A 112 -2.40 11.08 1.14
CA ARG A 112 -2.44 12.54 0.94
C ARG A 112 -2.79 13.29 2.22
N THR A 113 -3.71 12.77 3.02
CA THR A 113 -4.12 13.37 4.29
C THR A 113 -2.99 13.30 5.31
N GLU A 114 -2.24 12.20 5.34
CA GLU A 114 -1.08 12.05 6.20
C GLU A 114 0.11 12.92 5.76
N ALA A 115 0.17 13.33 4.49
CA ALA A 115 1.17 14.28 4.00
C ALA A 115 0.97 15.65 4.63
N GLY A 116 1.71 15.89 5.72
CA GLY A 116 1.60 17.07 6.58
C GLY A 116 1.00 16.81 7.97
N ALA A 117 0.52 15.60 8.26
CA ALA A 117 -0.01 15.22 9.56
C ALA A 117 0.85 14.16 10.27
N GLY A 118 1.29 13.12 9.55
CA GLY A 118 1.99 11.98 10.17
C GLY A 118 2.59 10.98 9.20
N LEU A 119 2.69 11.30 7.91
CA LEU A 119 3.23 10.39 6.90
C LEU A 119 4.69 10.02 7.24
N PRO A 120 5.02 8.73 7.41
CA PRO A 120 6.41 8.31 7.58
C PRO A 120 7.22 8.55 6.31
N SER A 121 8.55 8.62 6.46
CA SER A 121 9.45 8.58 5.31
C SER A 121 9.16 7.36 4.44
N LEU A 122 9.00 7.59 3.14
CA LEU A 122 8.81 6.55 2.14
C LEU A 122 10.12 6.19 1.43
N GLU A 123 11.25 6.72 1.90
CA GLU A 123 12.56 6.48 1.31
C GLU A 123 12.88 4.98 1.29
N GLY A 124 13.27 4.48 0.11
CA GLY A 124 13.64 3.09 -0.06
C GLY A 124 12.47 2.10 -0.04
N THR A 125 11.23 2.57 0.02
CA THR A 125 10.02 1.73 -0.04
C THR A 125 9.54 1.52 -1.48
N ILE A 126 8.74 0.46 -1.68
CA ILE A 126 7.87 0.31 -2.85
C ILE A 126 6.51 0.88 -2.46
N LEU A 127 6.09 1.96 -3.11
CA LEU A 127 4.82 2.62 -2.81
C LEU A 127 3.66 1.97 -3.58
N PHE A 128 2.68 1.44 -2.86
CA PHE A 128 1.41 0.98 -3.40
C PHE A 128 0.33 2.05 -3.23
N LEU A 129 -0.35 2.40 -4.32
CA LEU A 129 -1.44 3.37 -4.31
C LEU A 129 -2.69 2.74 -4.91
N GLU A 130 -3.80 2.81 -4.18
CA GLU A 130 -5.13 2.52 -4.68
C GLU A 130 -6.05 3.72 -4.46
N HIS A 131 -7.12 3.78 -5.24
CA HIS A 131 -8.13 4.79 -5.04
C HIS A 131 -9.52 4.26 -5.39
N GLN A 132 -10.56 4.92 -4.86
CA GLN A 132 -11.93 4.48 -5.03
C GLN A 132 -12.34 4.49 -6.51
N ARG A 133 -13.06 3.45 -6.94
CA ARG A 133 -13.61 3.39 -8.29
C ARG A 133 -14.59 4.53 -8.54
N GLY A 134 -14.54 5.08 -9.74
CA GLY A 134 -15.38 6.22 -10.14
C GLY A 134 -14.83 7.57 -9.72
N THR A 135 -13.70 7.65 -9.01
CA THR A 135 -13.01 8.92 -8.80
C THR A 135 -12.50 9.47 -10.13
N GLY A 136 -12.76 10.74 -10.40
CA GLY A 136 -12.28 11.43 -11.59
C GLY A 136 -10.75 11.55 -11.60
N LEU A 137 -10.16 11.51 -12.81
CA LEU A 137 -8.70 11.61 -12.99
C LEU A 137 -8.10 12.89 -12.39
N GLY A 138 -8.87 14.00 -12.38
CA GLY A 138 -8.43 15.25 -11.77
C GLY A 138 -8.23 15.17 -10.25
N GLU A 139 -8.98 14.32 -9.54
CA GLU A 139 -8.78 14.11 -8.10
C GLU A 139 -7.52 13.30 -7.81
N VAL A 140 -7.25 12.30 -8.65
CA VAL A 140 -6.01 11.51 -8.59
C VAL A 140 -4.81 12.42 -8.89
N ASP A 141 -4.86 13.21 -9.96
CA ASP A 141 -3.82 14.18 -10.32
C ASP A 141 -3.58 15.19 -9.20
N ARG A 142 -4.63 15.77 -8.63
CA ARG A 142 -4.54 16.70 -7.51
C ARG A 142 -3.87 16.07 -6.30
N ALA A 143 -4.20 14.82 -5.98
CA ALA A 143 -3.60 14.10 -4.87
C ALA A 143 -2.10 13.81 -5.10
N LEU A 144 -1.74 13.29 -6.27
CA LEU A 144 -0.34 13.01 -6.63
C LEU A 144 0.49 14.29 -6.73
N THR A 145 -0.09 15.37 -7.25
CA THR A 145 0.54 16.70 -7.31
C THR A 145 0.82 17.22 -5.91
N GLN A 146 -0.13 17.09 -4.98
CA GLN A 146 0.11 17.49 -3.58
C GLN A 146 1.27 16.69 -2.97
N LEU A 147 1.27 15.36 -3.11
CA LEU A 147 2.34 14.50 -2.57
C LEU A 147 3.72 14.86 -3.16
N THR A 148 3.77 15.15 -4.46
CA THR A 148 5.00 15.63 -5.11
C THR A 148 5.44 16.98 -4.54
N ARG A 149 4.52 17.93 -4.37
CA ARG A 149 4.82 19.29 -3.87
C ARG A 149 5.21 19.34 -2.40
N THR A 150 4.81 18.36 -1.61
CA THR A 150 5.25 18.19 -0.22
C THR A 150 6.49 17.32 -0.09
N GLU A 151 7.12 16.95 -1.21
CA GLU A 151 8.32 16.07 -1.25
C GLU A 151 8.08 14.69 -0.61
N ALA A 152 6.82 14.31 -0.42
CA ALA A 152 6.45 13.06 0.25
C ALA A 152 6.84 11.81 -0.54
N LEU A 153 7.05 11.96 -1.85
CA LEU A 153 7.44 10.89 -2.76
C LEU A 153 8.95 10.79 -2.99
N GLU A 154 9.74 11.65 -2.34
CA GLU A 154 11.20 11.60 -2.47
C GLU A 154 11.76 10.27 -1.94
N GLY A 155 12.73 9.71 -2.66
CA GLY A 155 13.38 8.46 -2.28
C GLY A 155 12.52 7.19 -2.45
N VAL A 156 11.26 7.29 -2.88
CA VAL A 156 10.44 6.11 -3.25
C VAL A 156 11.15 5.35 -4.37
N ARG A 157 11.24 4.02 -4.24
CA ARG A 157 11.97 3.20 -5.21
C ARG A 157 11.20 3.14 -6.53
N CYS A 158 11.74 3.84 -7.51
CA CYS A 158 11.54 3.57 -8.92
C CYS A 158 12.93 3.57 -9.56
N ARG A 159 13.59 2.41 -9.65
CA ARG A 159 14.84 2.30 -10.42
C ARG A 159 14.82 1.11 -11.34
N THR A 160 14.95 1.44 -12.62
CA THR A 160 15.25 0.49 -13.67
C THR A 160 16.70 0.01 -13.49
N TRP A 161 16.90 -1.30 -13.41
CA TRP A 161 18.20 -1.85 -13.75
C TRP A 161 18.32 -1.79 -15.27
N PRO A 162 19.39 -1.25 -15.87
CA PRO A 162 19.62 -1.46 -17.28
C PRO A 162 19.76 -2.97 -17.50
N VAL A 163 18.80 -3.54 -18.23
CA VAL A 163 18.93 -4.90 -18.77
C VAL A 163 20.29 -4.96 -19.47
N PRO A 164 21.17 -5.93 -19.19
CA PRO A 164 22.42 -6.05 -19.93
C PRO A 164 22.06 -6.15 -21.41
N ARG A 165 22.45 -5.17 -22.21
CA ARG A 165 22.38 -5.30 -23.66
C ARG A 165 23.22 -6.53 -24.00
N LEU A 166 22.57 -7.62 -24.39
CA LEU A 166 23.25 -8.70 -25.08
C LEU A 166 23.94 -8.05 -26.27
N ARG A 167 25.27 -8.01 -26.24
CA ARG A 167 26.07 -7.54 -27.37
C ARG A 167 25.74 -8.45 -28.56
N PRO A 168 25.22 -7.95 -29.68
CA PRO A 168 25.23 -8.72 -30.90
C PRO A 168 26.66 -8.69 -31.43
N GLY A 169 27.35 -9.83 -31.38
CA GLY A 169 28.65 -9.98 -32.03
C GLY A 169 29.67 -10.77 -31.22
N CYS A 170 29.55 -12.09 -31.27
CA CYS A 170 30.71 -12.97 -31.32
C CYS A 170 30.47 -13.97 -32.46
N ARG A 171 31.16 -13.68 -33.57
CA ARG A 171 31.51 -14.48 -34.76
C ARG A 171 30.53 -15.54 -35.25
#